data_AF-A0A1F9ZJZ0-F1
#
_entry.id   AF-A0A1F9ZJZ0-F1
#
_cell.length_a   1.000
_cell.length_b   1.000
_cell.length_c   1.000
_cell.angle_alpha   90.00
_cell.angle_beta   90.00
_cell.angle_gamma   90.00
#
_symmetry.space_group_name_H-M   'P 1'
#
loop_
_entity.id
_entity.type
_entity.pdbx_description
1 polymer ?
#
loop_
_entity_poly.entity_id
_entity_poly.type
_entity_poly.pdbx_seq_one_letter_code
_entity_poly.pdbx_strand_id
1 'polypeptide(L)'
;MLAAFVLAAGCKPVDTAPLGEGQVIEIRQGTTANFEGLRIGLSSISESDYTGSAGEKKHGLEVALVLLNRGTPPQEQRFDLRAGGTAEFYGYSVYVQEIRGGAKGSVKLQIKTAGKPPAK
;
A
#
# COMPACT_ATOMS: atom_id res chain seq x y z
N MET A 1 0.98 29.44 -46.26
CA MET A 1 2.37 29.61 -45.80
C MET A 1 2.42 29.10 -44.37
N LEU A 2 3.23 28.05 -44.13
CA LEU A 2 3.73 27.48 -42.85
C LEU A 2 2.72 27.27 -41.70
N ALA A 3 2.30 26.05 -41.33
CA ALA A 3 3.03 24.94 -40.69
C ALA A 3 3.52 25.26 -39.26
N ALA A 4 2.99 24.53 -38.26
CA ALA A 4 3.79 23.82 -37.26
C ALA A 4 2.93 22.83 -36.45
N PHE A 5 3.24 21.55 -36.64
CA PHE A 5 2.95 20.44 -35.74
C PHE A 5 3.59 20.67 -34.37
N VAL A 6 2.87 20.38 -33.28
CA VAL A 6 3.50 20.07 -31.99
C VAL A 6 3.02 18.68 -31.56
N LEU A 7 3.89 17.70 -31.77
CA LEU A 7 3.90 16.41 -31.08
C LEU A 7 4.41 16.66 -29.65
N ALA A 8 3.74 16.12 -28.63
CA ALA A 8 4.43 15.42 -27.54
C ALA A 8 3.44 14.79 -26.56
N ALA A 9 3.59 13.47 -26.42
CA ALA A 9 3.37 12.69 -25.21
C ALA A 9 1.97 12.76 -24.58
N GLY A 10 1.13 11.82 -24.99
CA GLY A 10 0.07 11.29 -24.12
C GLY A 10 0.69 10.64 -22.88
N CYS A 11 1.08 11.45 -21.90
CA CYS A 11 1.06 11.02 -20.51
C CYS A 11 -0.41 10.82 -20.16
N LYS A 12 -0.93 9.60 -20.35
CA LYS A 12 -2.09 9.18 -19.57
C LYS A 12 -1.66 9.34 -18.11
N PRO A 13 -2.31 10.20 -17.30
CA PRO A 13 -2.08 10.12 -15.87
C PRO A 13 -2.37 8.68 -15.49
N VAL A 14 -1.35 7.97 -15.02
CA VAL A 14 -1.55 6.73 -14.26
C VAL A 14 -2.59 7.10 -13.22
N ASP A 15 -3.70 6.35 -13.19
CA ASP A 15 -4.78 6.49 -12.22
C ASP A 15 -4.19 6.45 -10.81
N THR A 16 -3.73 7.61 -10.37
CA THR A 16 -3.37 7.87 -9.00
C THR A 16 -4.73 8.07 -8.40
N ALA A 17 -5.28 7.01 -7.79
CA ALA A 17 -6.50 7.09 -7.02
C ALA A 17 -6.44 8.40 -6.20
N PRO A 18 -7.54 9.18 -6.14
CA PRO A 18 -7.51 10.48 -5.50
C PRO A 18 -6.87 10.31 -4.13
N LEU A 19 -5.73 10.97 -3.92
CA LEU A 19 -5.02 11.03 -2.65
C LEU A 19 -5.96 11.67 -1.64
N GLY A 20 -6.85 10.87 -1.06
CA GLY A 20 -7.77 11.30 -0.01
C GLY A 20 -7.02 11.64 1.27
N GLU A 21 -7.76 12.13 2.27
CA GLU A 21 -7.30 12.53 3.61
C GLU A 21 -6.75 11.35 4.46
N GLY A 22 -5.73 10.63 3.98
CA GLY A 22 -5.07 9.55 4.68
C GLY A 22 -3.70 9.94 5.19
N GLN A 23 -3.30 9.44 6.37
CA GLN A 23 -1.94 9.62 6.88
C GLN A 23 -0.97 8.74 6.10
N VAL A 24 0.11 9.35 5.61
CA VAL A 24 1.20 8.62 4.95
C VAL A 24 2.27 8.28 5.97
N ILE A 25 2.67 7.02 6.03
CA ILE A 25 3.76 6.54 6.88
C ILE A 25 4.73 5.67 6.09
N GLU A 26 5.97 5.59 6.57
CA GLU A 26 6.96 4.65 6.05
C GLU A 26 7.34 3.66 7.15
N ILE A 27 7.31 2.37 6.83
CA ILE A 27 7.68 1.28 7.75
C ILE A 27 8.88 0.55 7.16
N ARG A 28 9.90 0.29 7.98
CA ARG A 28 11.05 -0.55 7.60
C ARG A 28 10.79 -2.00 7.96
N GLN A 29 11.38 -2.92 7.20
CA GLN A 29 11.25 -4.35 7.47
C GLN A 29 11.71 -4.68 8.90
N GLY A 30 10.94 -5.52 9.59
CA GLY A 30 11.16 -5.87 10.99
C GLY A 30 10.73 -4.80 12.00
N THR A 31 10.07 -3.72 11.55
CA THR A 31 9.57 -2.65 12.43
C THR A 31 8.05 -2.52 12.35
N THR A 32 7.50 -1.74 13.27
CA THR A 32 6.06 -1.46 13.34
C THR A 32 5.80 0.03 13.41
N ALA A 33 4.67 0.44 12.87
CA ALA A 33 4.09 1.76 13.12
C ALA A 33 2.72 1.61 13.80
N ASN A 34 2.25 2.69 14.41
CA ASN A 34 0.91 2.76 14.98
C ASN A 34 0.13 3.88 14.28
N PHE A 35 -1.13 3.61 13.99
CA PHE A 35 -2.10 4.57 13.50
C PHE A 35 -3.37 4.40 14.34
N GLU A 36 -3.65 5.34 15.23
CA GLU A 36 -4.76 5.25 16.18
C GLU A 36 -4.76 3.89 16.95
N GLY A 37 -5.82 3.10 16.81
CA GLY A 37 -5.96 1.76 17.41
C GLY A 37 -5.24 0.65 16.65
N LEU A 38 -4.78 0.92 15.42
CA LEU A 38 -4.12 -0.03 14.55
C LEU A 38 -2.59 -0.04 14.77
N ARG A 39 -2.01 -1.22 14.91
CA ARG A 39 -0.58 -1.46 14.79
C ARG A 39 -0.31 -2.18 13.48
N ILE A 40 0.73 -1.74 12.76
CA ILE A 40 1.07 -2.21 11.43
C ILE A 40 2.53 -2.65 11.48
N GLY A 41 2.79 -3.93 11.24
CA GLY A 41 4.14 -4.48 11.13
C GLY A 41 4.48 -4.79 9.68
N LEU A 42 5.72 -4.49 9.27
CA LEU A 42 6.27 -4.98 8.02
C LEU A 42 7.13 -6.23 8.32
N SER A 43 6.57 -7.40 8.02
CA SER A 43 7.20 -8.70 8.29
C SER A 43 8.32 -8.99 7.29
N SER A 44 8.02 -8.92 6.00
CA SER A 44 8.98 -9.23 4.93
C SER A 44 8.70 -8.42 3.67
N ILE A 45 9.74 -8.25 2.86
CA ILE A 45 9.65 -7.82 1.47
C ILE A 45 10.31 -8.91 0.63
N SER A 46 9.62 -9.39 -0.39
CA SER A 46 10.08 -10.45 -1.28
C SER A 46 9.73 -10.13 -2.73
N GLU A 47 10.50 -10.69 -3.67
CA GLU A 47 10.14 -10.68 -5.08
C GLU A 47 9.17 -11.85 -5.36
N SER A 48 8.10 -11.59 -6.11
CA SER A 48 7.16 -12.61 -6.55
C SER A 48 6.72 -12.42 -8.00
N ASP A 49 6.50 -13.53 -8.69
CA ASP A 49 5.85 -13.55 -10.00
C ASP A 49 4.34 -13.53 -9.82
N TYR A 50 3.64 -12.78 -10.66
CA TYR A 50 2.19 -12.66 -10.61
C TYR A 50 1.55 -12.35 -11.95
N THR A 51 0.25 -12.64 -12.05
CA THR A 51 -0.55 -12.27 -13.21
C THR A 51 -1.21 -10.92 -12.94
N GLY A 52 -0.92 -9.94 -13.80
CA GLY A 52 -1.57 -8.63 -13.78
C GLY A 52 -3.03 -8.70 -14.24
N SER A 53 -3.75 -7.59 -14.09
CA SER A 53 -5.19 -7.53 -14.38
C SER A 53 -5.53 -7.76 -15.86
N ALA A 54 -4.58 -7.58 -16.78
CA ALA A 54 -4.76 -7.87 -18.21
C ALA A 54 -4.24 -9.27 -18.61
N GLY A 55 -3.92 -10.13 -17.62
CA GLY A 55 -3.46 -11.50 -17.84
C GLY A 55 -1.95 -11.65 -18.09
N GLU A 56 -1.21 -10.54 -18.08
CA GLU A 56 0.23 -10.52 -18.31
C GLU A 56 1.01 -11.00 -17.08
N LYS A 57 2.05 -11.83 -17.32
CA LYS A 57 2.98 -12.20 -16.25
C LYS A 57 3.87 -11.00 -15.91
N LYS A 58 3.96 -10.68 -14.62
CA LYS A 58 4.77 -9.62 -14.04
C LYS A 58 5.65 -10.21 -12.97
N HIS A 59 6.77 -9.52 -12.74
CA HIS A 59 7.68 -9.78 -11.65
C HIS A 59 7.78 -8.49 -10.84
N GLY A 60 7.70 -8.57 -9.51
CA GLY A 60 7.74 -7.38 -8.68
C GLY A 60 7.82 -7.65 -7.19
N LEU A 61 7.96 -6.58 -6.42
CA LEU A 61 8.04 -6.65 -4.97
C LEU A 61 6.64 -6.84 -4.35
N GLU A 62 6.62 -7.66 -3.33
CA GLU A 62 5.47 -7.96 -2.49
C GLU A 62 5.89 -7.75 -1.03
N VAL A 63 5.00 -7.14 -0.25
CA VAL A 63 5.18 -6.90 1.18
C VAL A 63 4.23 -7.76 1.97
N ALA A 64 4.73 -8.29 3.09
CA ALA A 64 3.92 -8.93 4.09
C ALA A 64 3.64 -7.96 5.24
N LEU A 65 2.41 -7.46 5.31
CA LEU A 65 1.94 -6.62 6.41
C LEU A 65 1.22 -7.47 7.45
N VAL A 66 1.50 -7.22 8.71
CA VAL A 66 0.73 -7.75 9.84
C VAL A 66 -0.04 -6.60 10.46
N LEU A 67 -1.37 -6.67 10.38
CA LEU A 67 -2.27 -5.66 10.91
C LEU A 67 -2.87 -6.16 12.22
N LEU A 68 -2.68 -5.41 13.30
CA LEU A 68 -3.19 -5.72 14.63
C LEU A 68 -4.09 -4.60 15.13
N ASN A 69 -5.33 -4.93 15.41
CA ASN A 69 -6.26 -4.06 16.13
C ASN A 69 -6.18 -4.39 17.63
N ARG A 70 -5.87 -3.38 18.43
CA ARG A 70 -5.69 -3.50 19.89
C ARG A 70 -7.00 -3.46 20.71
N GLY A 71 -8.16 -3.54 20.06
CA GLY A 71 -9.45 -3.68 20.73
C GLY A 71 -9.56 -4.95 21.60
N THR A 72 -10.71 -5.14 22.25
CA THR A 72 -10.97 -6.33 23.09
C THR A 72 -12.08 -7.19 22.47
N PRO A 73 -11.79 -8.43 22.02
CA PRO A 73 -10.48 -9.08 21.97
C PRO A 73 -9.59 -8.51 20.84
N PRO A 74 -8.24 -8.58 20.98
CA PRO A 74 -7.33 -8.14 19.93
C PRO A 74 -7.46 -9.04 18.70
N GLN A 75 -7.28 -8.44 17.52
CA GLN A 75 -7.46 -9.13 16.24
C GLN A 75 -6.24 -8.86 15.38
N GLU A 76 -5.68 -9.91 14.79
CA GLU A 76 -4.49 -9.83 13.95
C GLU A 76 -4.73 -10.54 12.62
N GLN A 77 -4.27 -9.94 11.53
CA GLN A 77 -4.30 -10.57 10.21
C GLN A 77 -3.07 -10.19 9.38
N ARG A 78 -2.55 -11.17 8.65
CA ARG A 78 -1.48 -10.97 7.67
C ARG A 78 -2.08 -10.69 6.29
N PHE A 79 -1.47 -9.76 5.57
CA PHE A 79 -1.78 -9.42 4.20
C PHE A 79 -0.48 -9.38 3.38
N ASP A 80 -0.45 -10.15 2.29
CA ASP A 80 0.62 -10.05 1.30
C ASP A 80 0.12 -9.14 0.16
N LEU A 81 0.79 -8.01 -0.06
CA LEU A 81 0.32 -6.93 -0.94
C LEU A 81 1.44 -6.44 -1.85
N ARG A 82 1.05 -5.92 -3.01
CA ARG A 82 1.94 -5.24 -3.96
C ARG A 82 1.67 -3.74 -3.93
N ALA A 83 2.56 -2.95 -4.53
CA ALA A 83 2.30 -1.54 -4.75
C ALA A 83 1.00 -1.36 -5.55
N GLY A 84 0.15 -0.44 -5.09
CA GLY A 84 -1.21 -0.26 -5.59
C GLY A 84 -2.27 -1.16 -4.92
N GLY A 85 -1.87 -2.10 -4.06
CA GLY A 85 -2.79 -2.94 -3.30
C GLY A 85 -3.32 -2.25 -2.04
N THR A 86 -4.53 -2.64 -1.63
CA THR A 86 -5.19 -2.15 -0.40
C THR A 86 -5.60 -3.33 0.47
N ALA A 87 -5.30 -3.26 1.76
CA ALA A 87 -5.90 -4.12 2.78
C ALA A 87 -6.95 -3.34 3.55
N GLU A 88 -8.15 -3.91 3.67
CA GLU A 88 -9.22 -3.42 4.54
C GLU A 88 -9.24 -4.28 5.82
N PHE A 89 -9.12 -3.64 6.97
CA PHE A 89 -9.05 -4.34 8.25
C PHE A 89 -9.69 -3.50 9.36
N TYR A 90 -10.78 -4.00 9.96
CA TYR A 90 -11.44 -3.40 11.12
C TYR A 90 -11.73 -1.88 11.00
N GLY A 91 -12.25 -1.46 9.84
CA GLY A 91 -12.59 -0.06 9.59
C GLY A 91 -11.39 0.83 9.22
N TYR A 92 -10.22 0.24 9.00
CA TYR A 92 -9.05 0.90 8.43
C TYR A 92 -8.79 0.40 7.01
N SER A 93 -8.37 1.31 6.14
CA SER A 93 -7.89 1.03 4.80
C SER A 93 -6.39 1.35 4.74
N VAL A 94 -5.58 0.35 4.38
CA VAL A 94 -4.13 0.43 4.29
C VAL A 94 -3.72 0.22 2.84
N TYR A 95 -3.39 1.32 2.15
CA TYR A 95 -2.96 1.33 0.76
C TYR A 95 -1.43 1.34 0.66
N VAL A 96 -0.87 0.45 -0.17
CA VAL A 96 0.57 0.37 -0.44
C VAL A 96 0.94 1.32 -1.57
N GLN A 97 1.55 2.46 -1.24
CA GLN A 97 1.99 3.45 -2.25
C GLN A 97 3.26 2.99 -2.96
N GLU A 98 4.25 2.54 -2.21
CA GLU A 98 5.59 2.25 -2.72
C GLU A 98 6.24 1.14 -1.88
N ILE A 99 6.99 0.25 -2.54
CA ILE A 99 7.80 -0.78 -1.90
C ILE A 99 9.25 -0.60 -2.35
N ARG A 100 10.16 -0.54 -1.39
CA ARG A 100 11.61 -0.47 -1.62
C ARG A 100 12.26 -1.74 -1.08
N GLY A 101 12.88 -2.52 -1.97
CA GLY A 101 13.63 -3.73 -1.60
C GLY A 101 14.98 -3.46 -0.94
N GLY A 102 15.76 -4.51 -0.74
CA GLY A 102 17.12 -4.47 -0.17
C GLY A 102 17.20 -4.95 1.29
N ALA A 103 18.42 -4.95 1.85
CA ALA A 103 18.71 -5.54 3.17
C ALA A 103 17.90 -4.96 4.35
N LYS A 104 17.37 -3.74 4.20
CA LYS A 104 16.44 -3.09 5.12
C LYS A 104 15.37 -2.37 4.33
N GLY A 105 14.67 -3.12 3.48
CA GLY A 105 13.61 -2.57 2.65
C GLY A 105 12.54 -1.85 3.46
N SER A 106 11.77 -1.01 2.78
CA SER A 106 10.70 -0.22 3.39
C SER A 106 9.45 -0.20 2.53
N VAL A 107 8.34 0.13 3.16
CA VAL A 107 7.06 0.31 2.50
C VAL A 107 6.48 1.66 2.89
N LYS A 108 5.99 2.40 1.90
CA LYS A 108 5.24 3.62 2.09
C LYS A 108 3.76 3.28 2.02
N LEU A 109 3.04 3.57 3.09
CA LEU A 109 1.62 3.27 3.24
C LEU A 109 0.83 4.55 3.36
N GLN A 110 -0.36 4.57 2.76
CA GLN A 110 -1.39 5.55 3.06
C GLN A 110 -2.49 4.86 3.85
N ILE A 111 -2.79 5.39 5.02
CA ILE A 111 -3.74 4.80 5.95
C ILE A 111 -4.87 5.79 6.17
N LYS A 112 -6.10 5.30 6.10
CA LYS A 112 -7.28 6.09 6.42
C LYS A 112 -8.30 5.24 7.16
N THR A 113 -9.16 5.91 7.88
CA THR A 113 -10.33 5.28 8.48
C THR A 113 -11.39 5.15 7.39
N ALA A 114 -11.82 3.91 7.09
CA ALA A 114 -12.76 3.58 6.03
C ALA A 114 -14.18 3.24 6.54
N GLY A 115 -14.36 3.22 7.87
CA GLY A 115 -15.64 3.01 8.54
C GLY A 115 -15.58 3.51 9.98
N LYS A 116 -16.48 3.08 10.87
CA LYS A 116 -16.35 3.37 12.30
C LYS A 116 -15.26 2.45 12.89
N PRO A 117 -14.08 2.96 13.30
CA PRO A 117 -13.10 2.12 13.95
C PRO A 117 -13.68 1.65 15.29
N PRO A 118 -13.31 0.45 15.77
CA PRO A 118 -13.79 -0.05 17.03
C PRO A 118 -13.46 0.93 18.16
N ALA A 119 -14.40 1.09 19.10
CA ALA A 119 -14.21 1.94 20.26
C ALA A 119 -12.97 1.48 21.04
N LYS A 120 -12.17 2.46 21.48
CA LYS A 120 -10.99 2.25 22.33
C LYS A 120 -11.34 1.53 23.62
#